data_AF-A0A2V2EJD5-F1
#
_entry.id   AF-A0A2V2EJD5-F1
#
_cell.length_a   1.000
_cell.length_b   1.000
_cell.length_c   1.000
_cell.angle_alpha   90.00
_cell.angle_beta   90.00
_cell.angle_gamma   90.00
#
_symmetry.space_group_name_H-M   'P 1'
#
loop_
_entity.id
_entity.type
_entity.pdbx_description
1 polymer ?
#
loop_
_entity_poly.entity_id
_entity_poly.type
_entity_poly.pdbx_seq_one_letter_code
_entity_poly.pdbx_strand_id
1 'polypeptide(L)'
;MTGKIFDAFLKEKGDLIMRGRWFTVMGAMAMSLALLFVPQLMDKGLLFDGAESYTFYSQSESSQAQIVLADASEALAVKWSIASLTGESARYEDAEEAFAQAEKYRAELLIVRTVQDVTDYYYYSPCLGGGVVLEGKKINLHIAVRDSSANIGSPLIFGGY
;
A
#
# COMPACT_ATOMS: atom_id res chain seq x y z
N MET A 1 -20.81 53.78 -39.63
CA MET A 1 -19.86 53.59 -38.50
C MET A 1 -20.21 52.40 -37.60
N THR A 2 -21.34 51.72 -37.85
CA THR A 2 -21.98 50.75 -36.94
C THR A 2 -21.44 49.32 -37.03
N GLY A 3 -20.89 48.90 -38.17
CA GLY A 3 -20.40 47.51 -38.37
C GLY A 3 -19.15 47.15 -37.55
N LYS A 4 -18.19 48.09 -37.40
CA LYS A 4 -16.94 47.84 -36.66
C LYS A 4 -17.16 47.59 -35.16
N ILE A 5 -18.20 48.18 -34.57
CA ILE A 5 -18.52 48.03 -33.15
C ILE A 5 -19.17 46.66 -32.90
N PHE A 6 -20.01 46.21 -33.82
CA PHE A 6 -20.67 44.91 -33.73
C PHE A 6 -19.68 43.75 -33.91
N ASP A 7 -18.75 43.85 -34.85
CA ASP A 7 -17.70 42.84 -35.05
C ASP A 7 -16.73 42.77 -33.86
N ALA A 8 -16.40 43.91 -33.24
CA ALA A 8 -15.58 43.95 -32.04
C ALA A 8 -16.27 43.27 -30.85
N PHE A 9 -17.57 43.48 -30.68
CA PHE A 9 -18.36 42.87 -29.61
C PHE A 9 -18.52 41.34 -29.78
N LEU A 10 -18.69 40.86 -31.01
CA LEU A 10 -18.74 39.42 -31.30
C LEU A 10 -17.39 38.74 -31.07
N LYS A 11 -16.29 39.41 -31.42
CA LYS A 11 -14.93 38.93 -31.17
C LYS A 11 -14.61 38.86 -29.68
N GLU A 12 -14.98 39.88 -28.92
CA GLU A 12 -14.80 39.92 -27.46
C GLU A 12 -15.59 38.81 -26.74
N LYS A 13 -16.86 38.58 -27.13
CA LYS A 13 -17.65 37.46 -26.61
C LYS A 13 -17.07 36.10 -26.97
N GLY A 14 -16.57 35.94 -28.20
CA GLY A 14 -15.91 34.71 -28.65
C GLY A 14 -14.64 34.40 -27.84
N ASP A 15 -13.80 35.41 -27.60
CA ASP A 15 -12.58 35.28 -26.81
C ASP A 15 -12.88 34.98 -25.34
N LEU A 16 -13.95 35.55 -24.76
CA LEU A 16 -14.38 35.27 -23.39
C LEU A 16 -14.86 33.82 -23.21
N ILE A 17 -15.67 33.33 -24.16
CA ILE A 17 -16.18 31.93 -24.17
C ILE A 17 -15.03 30.95 -24.37
N MET A 18 -14.09 31.26 -25.27
CA MET A 18 -12.88 30.47 -25.47
C MET A 18 -12.06 30.43 -24.18
N ARG A 19 -11.72 31.57 -23.57
CA ARG A 19 -10.97 31.63 -22.30
C ARG A 19 -11.63 30.81 -21.20
N GLY A 20 -12.94 30.91 -21.03
CA GLY A 20 -13.69 30.10 -20.05
C GLY A 20 -13.54 28.59 -20.29
N ARG A 21 -13.65 28.14 -21.54
CA ARG A 21 -13.44 26.73 -21.92
C ARG A 21 -12.00 26.27 -21.68
N TRP A 22 -11.01 27.11 -21.96
CA TRP A 22 -9.60 26.82 -21.67
C TRP A 22 -9.34 26.66 -20.16
N PHE A 23 -9.93 27.51 -19.31
CA PHE A 23 -9.83 27.36 -17.86
C PHE A 23 -10.46 26.06 -17.35
N THR A 24 -11.62 25.66 -17.89
CA THR A 24 -12.26 24.39 -17.53
C THR A 24 -11.40 23.19 -17.95
N VAL A 25 -10.83 23.23 -19.16
CA VAL A 25 -9.95 22.15 -19.67
C VAL A 25 -8.66 22.06 -18.85
N MET A 26 -8.01 23.18 -18.53
CA MET A 26 -6.80 23.16 -17.69
C MET A 26 -7.11 22.69 -16.26
N GLY A 27 -8.24 23.11 -15.69
CA GLY A 27 -8.69 22.65 -14.37
C GLY A 27 -8.96 21.15 -14.33
N ALA A 28 -9.63 20.62 -15.35
CA ALA A 28 -9.86 19.18 -15.49
C ALA A 28 -8.55 18.40 -15.64
N MET A 29 -7.61 18.91 -16.44
CA MET A 29 -6.30 18.28 -16.65
C MET A 29 -5.45 18.25 -15.37
N ALA A 30 -5.44 19.36 -14.61
CA ALA A 30 -4.75 19.42 -13.32
C ALA A 30 -5.35 18.45 -12.30
N MET A 31 -6.68 18.31 -12.27
CA MET A 31 -7.37 17.36 -11.39
C MET A 31 -7.11 15.90 -11.79
N SER A 32 -7.09 15.59 -13.09
CA SER A 32 -6.70 14.27 -13.58
C SER A 32 -5.25 13.92 -13.25
N LEU A 33 -4.33 14.88 -13.38
CA LEU A 33 -2.93 14.73 -12.95
C LEU A 33 -2.84 14.48 -11.44
N ALA A 34 -3.57 15.24 -10.62
CA ALA A 34 -3.59 15.03 -9.17
C ALA A 34 -4.09 13.62 -8.80
N LEU A 35 -5.14 13.13 -9.48
CA LEU A 35 -5.65 11.77 -9.27
C LEU A 35 -4.66 10.66 -9.63
N LEU A 36 -3.67 10.92 -10.50
CA LEU A 36 -2.59 9.98 -10.79
C LEU A 36 -1.54 9.93 -9.67
N PHE A 37 -1.33 11.02 -8.94
CA PHE A 37 -0.33 11.11 -7.87
C PHE A 37 -0.86 10.74 -6.48
N VAL A 38 -2.16 10.86 -6.22
CA VAL A 38 -2.77 10.51 -4.92
C VAL A 38 -2.52 9.04 -4.51
N PRO A 39 -2.69 8.03 -5.40
CA PRO A 39 -2.42 6.64 -5.04
C PRO A 39 -0.95 6.40 -4.65
N GLN A 40 -0.01 7.09 -5.30
CA GLN A 40 1.43 6.98 -5.01
C GLN A 40 1.84 7.59 -3.66
N LEU A 41 1.03 8.52 -3.14
CA LEU A 41 1.20 9.11 -1.82
C LEU A 41 0.55 8.27 -0.71
N MET A 42 -0.56 7.58 -1.02
CA MET A 42 -1.28 6.74 -0.07
C MET A 42 -0.55 5.42 0.24
N ASP A 43 0.26 4.90 -0.68
CA ASP A 43 0.99 3.63 -0.52
C ASP A 43 2.19 3.69 0.46
N LYS A 44 2.40 4.83 1.14
CA LYS A 44 3.61 5.10 1.92
C LYS A 44 3.47 4.95 3.44
N GLY A 45 2.28 4.66 3.95
CA GLY A 45 2.06 4.31 5.36
C GLY A 45 2.56 2.90 5.70
N LEU A 46 2.70 2.57 6.98
CA LEU A 46 2.91 1.19 7.41
C LEU A 46 1.66 0.37 7.10
N LEU A 47 1.82 -0.91 6.77
CA LEU A 47 0.69 -1.81 6.54
C LEU A 47 0.00 -2.15 7.88
N PHE A 48 0.81 -2.45 8.88
CA PHE A 48 0.33 -2.95 10.16
C PHE A 48 0.44 -1.86 11.22
N ASP A 49 -0.65 -1.59 11.92
CA ASP A 49 -0.71 -0.54 12.95
C ASP A 49 -0.43 -1.14 14.33
N GLY A 50 0.21 -0.37 15.22
CA GLY A 50 0.33 -0.73 16.64
C GLY A 50 1.38 -1.80 16.97
N ALA A 51 2.19 -2.23 15.99
CA ALA A 51 3.25 -3.20 16.23
C ALA A 51 4.43 -2.60 17.02
N GLU A 52 5.15 -3.45 17.73
CA GLU A 52 6.36 -3.07 18.49
C GLU A 52 7.56 -2.80 17.57
N SER A 53 7.67 -3.61 16.52
CA SER A 53 8.79 -3.59 15.59
C SER A 53 8.34 -4.03 14.22
N TYR A 54 9.11 -3.61 13.22
CA TYR A 54 8.87 -3.84 11.81
C TYR A 54 10.10 -4.45 11.17
N THR A 55 9.85 -5.34 10.23
CA THR A 55 10.87 -5.91 9.34
C THR A 55 10.48 -5.61 7.91
N PHE A 56 11.37 -4.99 7.16
CA PHE A 56 11.18 -4.67 5.76
C PHE A 56 12.03 -5.58 4.88
N TYR A 57 11.43 -6.06 3.80
CA TYR A 57 12.08 -6.88 2.79
C TYR A 57 12.29 -6.05 1.53
N SER A 58 13.48 -6.16 0.94
CA SER A 58 13.82 -5.45 -0.29
C SER A 58 14.63 -6.32 -1.26
N GLN A 59 14.71 -5.86 -2.50
CA GLN A 59 15.46 -6.46 -3.62
C GLN A 59 14.95 -7.81 -4.16
N SER A 60 14.30 -8.65 -3.35
CA SER A 60 13.77 -9.95 -3.76
C SER A 60 12.48 -10.31 -2.99
N GLU A 61 11.60 -11.10 -3.62
CA GLU A 61 10.43 -11.74 -2.99
C GLU A 61 10.75 -13.19 -2.62
N SER A 62 11.90 -13.42 -1.96
CA SER A 62 12.38 -14.75 -1.59
C SER A 62 13.26 -14.70 -0.33
N SER A 63 13.80 -15.84 0.09
CA SER A 63 14.78 -15.91 1.19
C SER A 63 16.09 -15.14 0.94
N GLN A 64 16.30 -14.64 -0.29
CA GLN A 64 17.43 -13.77 -0.64
C GLN A 64 17.13 -12.27 -0.44
N ALA A 65 15.96 -11.92 0.10
CA ALA A 65 15.62 -10.54 0.38
C ALA A 65 16.60 -9.91 1.38
N GLN A 66 16.94 -8.64 1.15
CA GLN A 66 17.63 -7.85 2.16
C GLN A 66 16.62 -7.48 3.25
N ILE A 67 16.98 -7.81 4.49
CA ILE A 67 16.17 -7.59 5.69
C ILE A 67 16.64 -6.31 6.38
N VAL A 68 15.70 -5.40 6.67
CA VAL A 68 15.94 -4.18 7.45
C VAL A 68 14.97 -4.17 8.63
N LEU A 69 15.50 -4.08 9.85
CA LEU A 69 14.73 -4.01 11.08
C LEU A 69 14.54 -2.55 11.50
N ALA A 70 13.40 -2.25 12.11
CA ALA A 70 13.09 -0.93 12.65
C ALA A 70 12.15 -1.04 13.86
N ASP A 71 12.40 -0.23 14.89
CA ASP A 71 11.46 -0.06 15.98
C ASP A 71 10.24 0.77 15.52
N ALA A 72 9.10 0.64 16.21
CA ALA A 72 7.86 1.32 15.86
C ALA A 72 8.03 2.85 15.64
N SER A 73 8.88 3.50 16.45
CA SER A 73 9.09 4.95 16.37
C SER A 73 9.81 5.42 15.10
N GLU A 74 10.58 4.55 14.45
CA GLU A 74 11.39 4.89 13.27
C GLU A 74 10.95 4.14 12.00
N ALA A 75 10.06 3.16 12.13
CA ALA A 75 9.61 2.29 11.04
C ALA A 75 9.19 3.03 9.77
N LEU A 76 8.44 4.13 9.90
CA LEU A 76 8.01 4.92 8.73
C LEU A 76 9.20 5.59 8.01
N ALA A 77 10.15 6.14 8.77
CA ALA A 77 11.34 6.78 8.21
C ALA A 77 12.26 5.75 7.54
N VAL A 78 12.42 4.59 8.17
CA VAL A 78 13.18 3.46 7.61
C VAL A 78 12.52 2.98 6.31
N LYS A 79 11.20 2.74 6.31
CA LYS A 79 10.45 2.34 5.12
C LYS A 79 10.67 3.29 3.95
N TRP A 80 10.69 4.60 4.19
CA TRP A 80 10.92 5.60 3.13
C TRP A 80 12.37 5.63 2.61
N SER A 81 13.33 5.16 3.39
CA SER A 81 14.74 5.09 2.99
C SER A 81 15.06 3.88 2.11
N ILE A 82 14.19 2.87 2.08
CA ILE A 82 14.41 1.62 1.36
C ILE A 82 14.00 1.78 -0.10
N ALA A 83 14.98 1.63 -1.00
CA ALA A 83 14.71 1.51 -2.43
C ALA A 83 14.17 0.10 -2.74
N SER A 84 13.08 0.01 -3.50
CA SER A 84 12.47 -1.25 -3.96
C SER A 84 12.04 -2.18 -2.82
N LEU A 85 11.09 -1.72 -2.01
CA LEU A 85 10.40 -2.52 -1.00
C LEU A 85 9.61 -3.66 -1.66
N THR A 86 9.85 -4.90 -1.23
CA THR A 86 9.18 -6.11 -1.73
C THR A 86 8.27 -6.75 -0.69
N GLY A 87 8.37 -6.34 0.58
CA GLY A 87 7.46 -6.77 1.63
C GLY A 87 7.68 -6.04 2.95
N GLU A 88 6.75 -6.24 3.84
CA GLU A 88 6.75 -5.70 5.20
C GLU A 88 6.18 -6.75 6.14
N SER A 89 6.76 -6.87 7.33
CA SER A 89 6.21 -7.60 8.45
C SER A 89 6.32 -6.80 9.74
N ALA A 90 5.49 -7.15 10.70
CA ALA A 90 5.35 -6.45 11.97
C ALA A 90 5.12 -7.45 13.10
N ARG A 91 5.69 -7.14 14.27
CA ARG A 91 5.65 -8.00 15.46
C ARG A 91 4.72 -7.44 16.54
N TYR A 92 3.96 -8.35 17.15
CA TYR A 92 3.08 -8.09 18.28
C TYR A 92 3.37 -9.08 19.42
N GLU A 93 3.34 -8.60 20.67
CA GLU A 93 3.37 -9.43 21.88
C GLU A 93 2.13 -10.32 22.05
N ASP A 94 0.98 -9.87 21.53
CA ASP A 94 -0.30 -10.58 21.52
C ASP A 94 -0.73 -10.92 20.08
N ALA A 95 -0.92 -12.21 19.82
CA ALA A 95 -1.36 -12.73 18.53
C ALA A 95 -2.74 -12.19 18.09
N GLU A 96 -3.62 -11.87 19.04
CA GLU A 96 -4.92 -11.28 18.73
C GLU A 96 -4.79 -9.93 18.01
N GLU A 97 -3.75 -9.16 18.30
CA GLU A 97 -3.48 -7.89 17.60
C GLU A 97 -3.07 -8.13 16.13
N ALA A 98 -2.27 -9.16 15.87
CA ALA A 98 -1.94 -9.57 14.51
C ALA A 98 -3.18 -10.07 13.74
N PHE A 99 -4.04 -10.86 14.39
CA PHE A 99 -5.30 -11.31 13.78
C PHE A 99 -6.24 -10.13 13.47
N ALA A 100 -6.33 -9.13 14.36
CA ALA A 100 -7.09 -7.92 14.11
C ALA A 100 -6.61 -7.15 12.86
N GLN A 101 -5.29 -7.13 12.59
CA GLN A 101 -4.78 -6.57 11.34
C GLN A 101 -5.22 -7.37 10.11
N ALA A 102 -5.27 -8.70 10.18
CA ALA A 102 -5.78 -9.52 9.08
C ALA A 102 -7.27 -9.24 8.79
N GLU A 103 -8.06 -9.05 9.84
CA GLU A 103 -9.47 -8.64 9.72
C GLU A 103 -9.62 -7.25 9.07
N LYS A 104 -8.79 -6.26 9.46
CA LYS A 104 -8.72 -4.93 8.82
C LYS A 104 -8.56 -5.05 7.30
N TYR A 105 -7.79 -6.03 6.84
CA TYR A 105 -7.56 -6.28 5.43
C TYR A 105 -8.59 -7.19 4.75
N ARG A 106 -9.66 -7.61 5.44
CA ARG A 106 -10.66 -8.58 4.92
C ARG A 106 -9.99 -9.86 4.42
N ALA A 107 -9.00 -10.34 5.18
CA ALA A 107 -8.23 -11.52 4.82
C ALA A 107 -9.06 -12.80 4.99
N GLU A 108 -9.02 -13.67 3.99
CA GLU A 108 -9.59 -15.01 4.01
C GLU A 108 -8.49 -16.02 4.38
N LEU A 109 -8.72 -16.80 5.43
CA LEU A 109 -7.79 -17.86 5.84
C LEU A 109 -7.83 -19.01 4.84
N LEU A 110 -6.66 -19.37 4.29
CA LEU A 110 -6.55 -20.37 3.23
C LEU A 110 -5.87 -21.66 3.67
N ILE A 111 -4.85 -21.55 4.52
CA ILE A 111 -4.02 -22.66 4.99
C ILE A 111 -3.60 -22.38 6.44
N VAL A 112 -3.59 -23.43 7.27
CA VAL A 112 -2.96 -23.42 8.59
C VAL A 112 -1.92 -24.54 8.63
N ARG A 113 -0.73 -24.24 9.16
CA ARG A 113 0.32 -25.23 9.42
C ARG A 113 0.87 -25.04 10.81
N THR A 114 1.19 -26.15 11.46
CA THR A 114 1.91 -26.12 12.73
C THR A 114 3.19 -26.91 12.56
N VAL A 115 4.32 -26.27 12.85
CA VAL A 115 5.64 -26.89 12.85
C VAL A 115 6.30 -26.57 14.18
N GLN A 116 6.57 -27.61 14.97
CA GLN A 116 7.07 -27.47 16.35
C GLN A 116 6.12 -26.61 17.20
N ASP A 117 6.60 -25.45 17.66
CA ASP A 117 5.90 -24.49 18.51
C ASP A 117 5.39 -23.26 17.74
N VAL A 118 5.51 -23.28 16.40
CA VAL A 118 5.01 -22.22 15.52
C VAL A 118 3.75 -22.69 14.80
N THR A 119 2.71 -21.87 14.78
CA THR A 119 1.55 -22.02 13.91
C THR A 119 1.51 -20.89 12.88
N ASP A 120 1.63 -21.27 11.62
CA ASP A 120 1.54 -20.41 10.44
C ASP A 120 0.11 -20.39 9.89
N TYR A 121 -0.41 -19.19 9.69
CA TYR A 121 -1.72 -18.92 9.11
C TYR A 121 -1.52 -18.13 7.81
N TYR A 122 -1.87 -18.75 6.69
CA TYR A 122 -1.71 -18.16 5.36
C TYR A 122 -3.06 -17.66 4.84
N TYR A 123 -3.09 -16.42 4.41
CA TYR A 123 -4.29 -15.73 3.99
C TYR A 123 -4.19 -15.17 2.58
N TYR A 124 -5.35 -14.92 1.99
CA TYR A 124 -5.50 -14.01 0.86
C TYR A 124 -6.34 -12.81 1.26
N SER A 125 -5.88 -11.61 0.92
CA SER A 125 -6.64 -10.37 1.04
C SER A 125 -6.77 -9.70 -0.33
N PRO A 126 -7.98 -9.29 -0.74
CA PRO A 126 -8.17 -8.48 -1.93
C PRO A 126 -7.67 -7.03 -1.76
N CYS A 127 -7.32 -6.61 -0.54
CA CYS A 127 -6.86 -5.27 -0.21
C CYS A 127 -5.32 -5.13 -0.27
N LEU A 128 -4.60 -6.25 -0.40
CA LEU A 128 -3.14 -6.30 -0.43
C LEU A 128 -2.64 -6.70 -1.81
N GLY A 129 -1.56 -6.04 -2.26
CA GLY A 129 -0.89 -6.34 -3.52
C GLY A 129 -0.02 -7.60 -3.47
N GLY A 130 0.67 -7.90 -4.56
CA GLY A 130 1.65 -8.99 -4.63
C GLY A 130 1.05 -10.38 -4.42
N GLY A 131 1.88 -11.28 -3.89
CA GLY A 131 1.49 -12.61 -3.43
C GLY A 131 2.31 -13.75 -4.03
N VAL A 132 2.45 -14.83 -3.26
CA VAL A 132 3.16 -16.06 -3.63
C VAL A 132 2.15 -17.19 -3.80
N VAL A 133 2.38 -18.10 -4.75
CA VAL A 133 1.55 -19.29 -4.91
C VAL A 133 2.09 -20.41 -4.01
N LEU A 134 1.29 -20.83 -3.03
CA LEU A 134 1.55 -21.95 -2.15
C LEU A 134 0.43 -22.98 -2.33
N GLU A 135 0.78 -24.21 -2.73
CA GLU A 135 -0.19 -25.30 -2.96
C GLU A 135 -1.35 -24.92 -3.90
N GLY A 136 -1.03 -24.17 -4.94
CA GLY A 136 -2.02 -23.70 -5.93
C GLY A 136 -2.92 -22.56 -5.42
N LYS A 137 -2.75 -22.09 -4.19
CA LYS A 137 -3.45 -20.94 -3.63
C LYS A 137 -2.56 -19.70 -3.67
N LYS A 138 -3.12 -18.56 -4.05
CA LYS A 138 -2.42 -17.27 -3.98
C LYS A 138 -2.49 -16.75 -2.54
N ILE A 139 -1.33 -16.61 -1.90
CA ILE A 139 -1.16 -16.09 -0.55
C ILE A 139 -0.53 -14.70 -0.65
N ASN A 140 -1.07 -13.70 0.04
CA ASN A 140 -0.47 -12.36 0.11
C ASN A 140 -0.53 -11.75 1.51
N LEU A 141 -0.82 -12.57 2.52
CA LEU A 141 -0.70 -12.22 3.92
C LEU A 141 -0.39 -13.49 4.73
N HIS A 142 0.48 -13.37 5.71
CA HIS A 142 0.96 -14.48 6.52
C HIS A 142 1.07 -14.06 7.98
N ILE A 143 0.57 -14.88 8.91
CA ILE A 143 0.75 -14.70 10.35
C ILE A 143 1.45 -15.94 10.91
N ALA A 144 2.56 -15.75 11.62
CA ALA A 144 3.26 -16.80 12.34
C ALA A 144 3.12 -16.54 13.85
N VAL A 145 2.59 -17.52 14.59
CA VAL A 145 2.31 -17.44 16.02
C VAL A 145 3.18 -18.43 16.80
N ARG A 146 3.84 -17.97 17.86
CA ARG A 146 4.65 -18.75 18.81
C ARG A 146 4.37 -18.17 20.19
N ASP A 147 3.96 -19.06 21.10
CA ASP A 147 3.45 -18.73 22.42
C ASP A 147 2.29 -17.71 22.33
N SER A 148 2.44 -16.53 22.95
CA SER A 148 1.46 -15.44 22.86
C SER A 148 1.73 -14.46 21.72
N SER A 149 2.94 -14.46 21.17
CA SER A 149 3.37 -13.45 20.20
C SER A 149 3.05 -13.85 18.76
N ALA A 150 2.97 -12.85 17.89
CA ALA A 150 2.82 -13.09 16.47
C ALA A 150 3.62 -12.12 15.62
N ASN A 151 4.07 -12.62 14.47
CA ASN A 151 4.47 -11.77 13.36
C ASN A 151 3.42 -11.85 12.27
N ILE A 152 3.08 -10.72 11.66
CA ILE A 152 2.26 -10.64 10.45
C ILE A 152 3.09 -10.05 9.32
N GLY A 153 2.95 -10.54 8.10
CA GLY A 153 3.70 -10.03 6.96
C GLY A 153 2.98 -10.16 5.61
N SER A 154 3.29 -9.24 4.70
CA SER A 154 2.79 -9.18 3.34
C SER A 154 3.95 -8.92 2.35
N PRO A 155 4.05 -9.67 1.22
CA PRO A 155 3.15 -10.76 0.83
C PRO A 155 3.33 -12.03 1.67
N LEU A 156 4.53 -12.25 2.22
CA LEU A 156 4.86 -13.36 3.11
C LEU A 156 5.93 -12.92 4.12
N ILE A 157 6.02 -13.60 5.25
CA ILE A 157 7.15 -13.45 6.17
C ILE A 157 8.32 -14.25 5.59
N PHE A 158 9.38 -13.57 5.18
CA PHE A 158 10.59 -14.20 4.68
C PHE A 158 11.63 -14.29 5.82
N GLY A 159 12.05 -15.50 6.19
CA GLY A 159 13.05 -15.72 7.24
C GLY A 159 12.57 -16.64 8.36
N GLY A 160 13.43 -16.83 9.36
CA GLY A 160 13.11 -17.61 10.55
C GLY A 160 12.26 -16.81 11.54
N TYR A 161 11.41 -17.54 12.25
CA TYR A 161 10.59 -17.06 13.37
C TYR A 161 10.94 -17.86 14.62
#